data_AF-A0A0D2UGA0-F1
#
_entry.id   AF-A0A0D2UGA0-F1
#
_cell.length_a   1.000
_cell.length_b   1.000
_cell.length_c   1.000
_cell.angle_alpha   90.00
_cell.angle_beta   90.00
_cell.angle_gamma   90.00
#
_symmetry.space_group_name_H-M   'P 1'
#
loop_
_entity.id
_entity.type
_entity.pdbx_description
1 polymer ?
#
loop_
_entity_poly.entity_id
_entity_poly.type
_entity_poly.pdbx_seq_one_letter_code
_entity_poly.pdbx_strand_id
1 'polypeptide(L)'
;MSSSSLPKEGNRGQMNMEGIEGDATVGGAGRYILNPTRINSEDIIFCVDVDAESLVEMKTAGVTRLDSIKQAILLFVNSKLSINPDHRFAFATLSKTASWILIYCRSSIRPHHQWPVNQKLFTLDVMYLHDKPGPDNCPQAVYDALVDALEHVSEYEGYIHESGHGLPRTLFRFMSMLLSHPQQRCPQDDCDIPKPLMKKSAESANGEDNNVHVSTSR
;
A
#
# COMPACT_ATOMS: atom_id res chain seq x y z
N MET A 1 43.44 45.81 -51.52
CA MET A 1 42.22 45.37 -50.82
C MET A 1 41.55 46.61 -50.29
N SER A 2 40.51 47.04 -51.01
CA SER A 2 39.82 48.33 -50.86
C SER A 2 38.40 48.13 -50.35
N SER A 3 37.91 49.22 -49.76
CA SER A 3 36.52 49.72 -49.73
C SER A 3 35.45 49.05 -48.86
N SER A 4 35.05 49.85 -47.87
CA SER A 4 33.75 50.06 -47.22
C SER A 4 32.47 49.86 -48.04
N SER A 5 31.38 49.45 -47.36
CA SER A 5 30.07 50.17 -47.34
C SER A 5 28.97 49.41 -46.55
N LEU A 6 28.21 50.13 -45.71
CA LEU A 6 26.92 49.73 -45.09
C LEU A 6 25.80 49.51 -46.14
N PRO A 7 24.72 48.79 -45.81
CA PRO A 7 23.36 49.40 -45.75
C PRO A 7 22.43 48.71 -44.71
N LYS A 8 21.17 49.06 -44.41
CA LYS A 8 20.26 50.22 -44.50
C LYS A 8 19.00 49.85 -43.67
N GLU A 9 18.32 50.85 -43.10
CA GLU A 9 16.96 50.74 -42.55
C GLU A 9 15.93 50.29 -43.61
N GLY A 10 14.91 49.56 -43.17
CA GLY A 10 13.70 49.23 -43.93
C GLY A 10 12.48 49.22 -43.02
N ASN A 11 11.59 50.18 -43.24
CA ASN A 11 10.42 50.54 -42.43
C ASN A 11 9.13 49.94 -43.03
N ARG A 12 8.12 49.75 -42.16
CA ARG A 12 6.66 49.66 -42.41
C ARG A 12 6.04 48.45 -43.13
N GLY A 13 5.05 47.87 -42.45
CA GLY A 13 3.94 47.14 -43.07
C GLY A 13 3.19 46.23 -42.10
N GLN A 14 2.36 46.79 -41.21
CA GLN A 14 1.31 46.04 -40.52
C GLN A 14 -0.01 46.20 -41.29
N MET A 15 -0.90 45.20 -41.17
CA MET A 15 -2.29 45.06 -41.68
C MET A 15 -2.39 44.29 -43.02
N ASN A 16 -3.26 43.29 -43.25
CA ASN A 16 -4.40 42.73 -42.51
C ASN A 16 -4.73 41.30 -43.00
N MET A 17 -5.55 40.58 -42.20
CA MET A 17 -6.08 39.22 -42.38
C MET A 17 -6.60 38.85 -43.78
N GLU A 18 -6.31 37.62 -44.20
CA GLU A 18 -7.28 36.75 -44.88
C GLU A 18 -7.24 35.36 -44.21
N GLY A 19 -8.43 34.84 -43.88
CA GLY A 19 -8.61 33.61 -43.12
C GLY A 19 -8.21 32.37 -43.91
N ILE A 20 -7.56 31.43 -43.23
CA ILE A 20 -7.30 30.10 -43.76
C ILE A 20 -8.15 29.11 -42.96
N GLU A 21 -9.11 28.51 -43.67
CA GLU A 21 -9.96 27.41 -43.24
C GLU A 21 -9.13 26.23 -42.72
N GLY A 22 -9.68 25.57 -41.69
CA GLY A 22 -8.96 24.59 -40.89
C GLY A 22 -8.50 23.35 -41.64
N ASP A 23 -7.27 22.94 -41.32
CA ASP A 23 -6.89 21.54 -41.34
C ASP A 23 -6.52 21.13 -39.91
N ALA A 24 -7.29 20.19 -39.37
CA ALA A 24 -7.15 19.69 -38.01
C ALA A 24 -5.99 18.71 -37.93
N THR A 25 -4.75 19.19 -38.05
CA THR A 25 -3.59 18.41 -37.63
C THR A 25 -3.33 18.65 -36.14
N VAL A 26 -4.15 18.01 -35.29
CA VAL A 26 -3.78 17.82 -33.89
C VAL A 26 -2.68 16.76 -33.88
N GLY A 27 -1.45 17.23 -33.65
CA GLY A 27 -0.24 16.42 -33.59
C GLY A 27 -0.41 15.21 -32.68
N GLY A 28 0.07 14.07 -33.18
CA GLY A 28 0.01 12.79 -32.50
C GLY A 28 0.73 12.84 -31.15
N ALA A 29 -0.05 13.00 -30.08
CA ALA A 29 0.36 12.57 -28.76
C ALA A 29 0.53 11.05 -28.84
N GLY A 30 1.79 10.60 -28.83
CA GLY A 30 2.13 9.19 -28.78
C GLY A 30 1.35 8.54 -27.65
N ARG A 31 0.47 7.58 -27.99
CA ARG A 31 -0.20 6.75 -27.00
C ARG A 31 0.89 6.02 -26.23
N TYR A 32 1.06 6.32 -24.95
CA TYR A 32 1.87 5.51 -24.07
C TYR A 32 1.23 4.12 -23.98
N ILE A 33 1.82 3.16 -24.68
CA ILE A 33 1.44 1.75 -24.59
C ILE A 33 2.48 1.10 -23.68
N LEU A 34 2.06 0.75 -22.47
CA LEU A 34 2.87 -0.12 -21.61
C LEU A 34 2.78 -1.54 -22.19
N ASN A 35 3.93 -2.14 -22.46
CA ASN A 35 3.96 -3.53 -22.87
C ASN A 35 3.38 -4.39 -21.74
N PRO A 36 2.45 -5.33 -22.00
CA PRO A 36 1.92 -6.21 -20.98
C PRO A 36 3.04 -7.10 -20.43
N THR A 37 3.60 -6.75 -19.28
CA THR A 37 4.47 -7.65 -18.52
C THR A 37 3.60 -8.58 -17.70
N ARG A 38 3.70 -9.88 -17.96
CA ARG A 38 3.06 -10.86 -17.07
C ARG A 38 3.68 -10.74 -15.69
N ILE A 39 2.83 -10.68 -14.67
CA ILE A 39 3.26 -10.80 -13.27
C ILE A 39 3.72 -12.24 -13.09
N ASN A 40 4.94 -12.43 -12.60
CA ASN A 40 5.48 -13.75 -12.32
C ASN A 40 4.60 -14.46 -11.28
N SER A 41 4.39 -15.77 -11.46
CA SER A 41 3.72 -16.57 -10.43
C SER A 41 4.65 -16.76 -9.23
N GLU A 42 4.04 -16.96 -8.06
CA GLU A 42 4.72 -17.07 -6.77
C GLU A 42 4.20 -18.31 -6.04
N ASP A 43 5.07 -18.95 -5.24
CA ASP A 43 4.67 -19.93 -4.24
C ASP A 43 4.49 -19.24 -2.88
N ILE A 44 3.25 -19.03 -2.45
CA ILE A 44 2.97 -18.27 -1.23
C ILE A 44 2.65 -19.23 -0.08
N ILE A 45 3.43 -19.15 0.99
CA ILE A 45 3.27 -19.95 2.21
C ILE A 45 2.74 -19.04 3.33
N PHE A 46 1.60 -19.41 3.90
CA PHE A 46 1.06 -18.75 5.09
C PHE A 46 1.47 -19.49 6.35
N CYS A 47 2.17 -18.80 7.24
CA CYS A 47 2.48 -19.26 8.58
C CYS A 47 1.61 -18.49 9.58
N VAL A 48 0.61 -19.16 10.19
CA VAL A 48 -0.31 -18.51 11.12
C VAL A 48 -0.06 -19.03 12.53
N ASP A 49 0.25 -18.12 13.46
CA ASP A 49 0.35 -18.42 14.88
C ASP A 49 -1.05 -18.64 15.48
N VAL A 50 -1.28 -19.85 15.99
CA VAL A 50 -2.56 -20.33 16.55
C VAL A 50 -2.55 -20.41 18.07
N ASP A 51 -1.71 -19.60 18.72
CA ASP A 51 -1.66 -19.46 20.18
C ASP A 51 -2.98 -18.94 20.77
N ALA A 52 -3.16 -19.04 22.09
CA ALA A 52 -4.29 -18.44 22.80
C ALA A 52 -4.41 -16.93 22.54
N GLU A 53 -3.28 -16.22 22.37
CA GLU A 53 -3.28 -14.80 21.98
C GLU A 53 -3.97 -14.55 20.62
N SER A 54 -4.06 -15.55 19.72
CA SER A 54 -4.79 -15.44 18.45
C SER A 54 -6.32 -15.50 18.60
N LEU A 55 -6.82 -16.00 19.74
CA LEU A 55 -8.24 -16.10 20.05
C LEU A 55 -8.80 -14.85 20.74
N VAL A 56 -7.94 -13.89 21.09
CA VAL A 56 -8.36 -12.61 21.69
C VAL A 56 -9.22 -11.81 20.71
N GLU A 57 -10.29 -11.20 21.23
CA GLU A 57 -11.17 -10.35 20.44
C GLU A 57 -10.45 -9.10 19.93
N MET A 58 -10.70 -8.76 18.68
CA MET A 58 -10.32 -7.46 18.12
C MET A 58 -11.30 -6.39 18.59
N LYS A 59 -11.10 -5.13 18.18
CA LYS A 59 -12.04 -4.02 18.49
C LYS A 59 -13.44 -4.15 17.89
N THR A 60 -13.73 -5.25 17.20
CA THR A 60 -15.05 -5.61 16.71
C THR A 60 -15.55 -6.76 17.58
N ALA A 61 -16.62 -6.52 18.33
CA ALA A 61 -17.16 -7.47 19.29
C ALA A 61 -17.45 -8.83 18.65
N GLY A 62 -17.04 -9.91 19.32
CA GLY A 62 -17.27 -11.28 18.87
C GLY A 62 -16.43 -11.71 17.66
N VAL A 63 -15.42 -10.93 17.27
CA VAL A 63 -14.48 -11.29 16.20
C VAL A 63 -13.09 -11.44 16.78
N THR A 64 -12.55 -12.66 16.74
CA THR A 64 -11.17 -12.93 17.18
C THR A 64 -10.15 -12.51 16.13
N ARG A 65 -8.87 -12.41 16.51
CA ARG A 65 -7.78 -12.22 15.53
C ARG A 65 -7.78 -13.34 14.51
N LEU A 66 -7.90 -14.59 14.97
CA LEU A 66 -7.94 -15.76 14.11
C LEU A 66 -9.10 -15.73 13.10
N ASP A 67 -10.29 -15.26 13.49
CA ASP A 67 -11.41 -15.09 12.56
C ASP A 67 -11.11 -14.04 11.50
N SER A 68 -10.52 -12.92 11.91
CA SER A 68 -10.10 -11.87 10.98
C SER A 68 -9.00 -12.36 10.02
N ILE A 69 -8.04 -13.14 10.52
CA ILE A 69 -6.96 -13.74 9.72
C ILE A 69 -7.54 -14.67 8.66
N LYS A 70 -8.47 -15.55 9.01
CA LYS A 70 -9.13 -16.45 8.05
C LYS A 70 -9.81 -15.65 6.93
N GLN A 71 -10.56 -14.61 7.27
CA GLN A 71 -11.22 -13.75 6.28
C GLN A 71 -10.22 -13.00 5.40
N ALA A 72 -9.11 -12.54 5.99
CA ALA A 72 -8.11 -11.78 5.27
C ALA A 72 -7.31 -12.66 4.30
N ILE A 73 -6.99 -13.91 4.69
CA ILE A 73 -6.37 -14.91 3.80
C ILE A 73 -7.32 -15.25 2.64
N LEU A 74 -8.62 -15.46 2.92
CA LEU A 74 -9.59 -15.74 1.86
C LEU A 74 -9.66 -14.61 0.83
N LEU A 75 -9.71 -13.36 1.29
CA LEU A 75 -9.67 -12.18 0.42
C LEU A 75 -8.38 -12.18 -0.41
N PHE A 76 -7.22 -12.35 0.24
CA PHE A 76 -5.92 -12.33 -0.40
C PHE A 76 -5.78 -13.38 -1.51
N VAL A 77 -6.14 -14.64 -1.22
CA VAL A 77 -6.04 -15.76 -2.17
C VAL A 77 -6.90 -15.48 -3.40
N ASN A 78 -8.15 -15.06 -3.20
CA ASN A 78 -9.05 -14.72 -4.30
C ASN A 78 -8.51 -13.55 -5.14
N SER A 79 -7.95 -12.52 -4.49
CA SER A 79 -7.33 -11.40 -5.19
C SER A 79 -6.11 -11.82 -6.00
N LYS A 80 -5.19 -12.62 -5.44
CA LYS A 80 -3.99 -13.09 -6.16
C LYS A 80 -4.35 -14.00 -7.34
N LEU A 81 -5.29 -14.93 -7.18
CA LEU A 81 -5.76 -15.76 -8.29
C LEU A 81 -6.41 -14.95 -9.42
N SER A 82 -7.07 -13.83 -9.09
CA SER A 82 -7.62 -12.92 -10.11
C SER A 82 -6.55 -12.17 -10.89
N ILE A 83 -5.38 -11.94 -10.28
CA ILE A 83 -4.22 -11.26 -10.89
C ILE A 83 -3.48 -12.24 -11.80
N ASN A 84 -3.17 -13.43 -11.30
CA ASN A 84 -2.58 -14.52 -12.08
C ASN A 84 -3.09 -15.88 -11.55
N PRO A 85 -3.79 -16.68 -12.37
CA PRO A 85 -4.34 -17.96 -11.94
C PRO A 85 -3.29 -19.03 -11.62
N ASP A 86 -2.03 -18.83 -12.02
CA ASP A 86 -0.93 -19.77 -11.79
C ASP A 86 -0.25 -19.58 -10.42
N HIS A 87 -0.70 -18.62 -9.59
CA HIS A 87 -0.23 -18.53 -8.20
C HIS A 87 -0.57 -19.79 -7.43
N ARG A 88 0.40 -20.32 -6.68
CA ARG A 88 0.20 -21.50 -5.84
C ARG A 88 0.22 -21.08 -4.39
N PHE A 89 -0.77 -21.55 -3.64
CA PHE A 89 -0.88 -21.32 -2.21
C PHE A 89 -0.72 -22.66 -1.51
N ALA A 90 0.04 -22.68 -0.44
CA ALA A 90 0.16 -23.87 0.37
C ALA A 90 0.00 -23.53 1.85
N PHE A 91 -0.77 -24.37 2.54
CA PHE A 91 -0.49 -24.67 3.93
C PHE A 91 0.66 -25.70 3.91
N ALA A 92 1.86 -25.18 3.62
CA ALA A 92 3.12 -25.87 3.36
C ALA A 92 3.14 -26.96 2.26
N THR A 93 3.81 -26.65 1.13
CA THR A 93 4.75 -27.49 0.36
C THR A 93 5.57 -26.56 -0.55
N LEU A 94 6.89 -26.78 -0.69
CA LEU A 94 7.84 -25.86 -1.35
C LEU A 94 8.04 -26.16 -2.85
N SER A 95 8.19 -25.11 -3.67
CA SER A 95 8.69 -25.18 -5.06
C SER A 95 9.75 -24.08 -5.31
N LYS A 96 9.98 -23.63 -6.55
CA LYS A 96 11.25 -23.02 -7.01
C LYS A 96 11.47 -21.56 -6.55
N THR A 97 10.43 -20.82 -6.18
CA THR A 97 10.51 -19.42 -5.67
C THR A 97 9.37 -19.19 -4.67
N ALA A 98 9.69 -18.87 -3.41
CA ALA A 98 8.68 -18.76 -2.36
C ALA A 98 8.55 -17.35 -1.75
N SER A 99 7.33 -16.95 -1.42
CA SER A 99 7.01 -15.79 -0.58
C SER A 99 6.37 -16.31 0.71
N TRP A 100 6.86 -15.87 1.87
CA TRP A 100 6.40 -16.33 3.17
C TRP A 100 5.70 -15.19 3.88
N ILE A 101 4.44 -15.40 4.26
CA ILE A 101 3.67 -14.43 5.05
C ILE A 101 3.46 -15.04 6.44
N LEU A 102 4.17 -14.51 7.43
CA LEU A 102 4.06 -14.88 8.84
C LEU A 102 3.07 -13.96 9.54
N ILE A 103 2.02 -14.54 10.10
CA ILE A 103 1.06 -13.84 10.97
C ILE A 103 1.33 -14.30 12.40
N TYR A 104 2.00 -13.45 13.18
CA TYR A 104 2.46 -13.76 14.54
C TYR A 104 1.59 -13.05 15.59
N CYS A 105 1.14 -13.79 16.62
CA CYS A 105 0.20 -13.27 17.61
C CYS A 105 0.77 -13.22 19.04
N ARG A 106 1.82 -14.00 19.35
CA ARG A 106 2.43 -14.04 20.69
C ARG A 106 3.19 -12.76 21.00
N SER A 107 2.93 -12.17 22.16
CA SER A 107 3.61 -10.95 22.64
C SER A 107 4.59 -11.17 23.79
N SER A 108 4.57 -12.37 24.35
CA SER A 108 5.41 -12.82 25.47
C SER A 108 6.60 -13.68 25.04
N ILE A 109 6.58 -14.21 23.81
CA ILE A 109 7.55 -15.19 23.32
C ILE A 109 8.15 -14.69 22.02
N ARG A 110 9.48 -14.77 21.90
CA ARG A 110 10.18 -14.50 20.64
C ARG A 110 10.04 -15.70 19.69
N PRO A 111 9.88 -15.47 18.38
CA PRO A 111 9.89 -16.56 17.41
C PRO A 111 11.28 -17.22 17.40
N HIS A 112 11.34 -18.50 17.78
CA HIS A 112 12.57 -19.29 17.62
C HIS A 112 12.63 -19.85 16.20
N HIS A 113 13.75 -19.64 15.53
CA HIS A 113 13.95 -20.09 14.16
C HIS A 113 15.41 -20.52 13.95
N GLN A 114 15.61 -21.45 13.02
CA GLN A 114 16.94 -21.86 12.56
C GLN A 114 16.98 -21.69 11.04
N TRP A 115 17.24 -20.46 10.60
CA TRP A 115 17.31 -20.18 9.17
C TRP A 115 18.72 -20.43 8.64
N PRO A 116 18.85 -21.05 7.46
CA PRO A 116 20.12 -21.06 6.76
C PRO A 116 20.43 -19.63 6.27
N VAL A 117 21.21 -18.88 7.06
CA VAL A 117 21.59 -17.47 6.82
C VAL A 117 22.29 -17.19 5.48
N ASN A 118 22.71 -18.22 4.75
CA ASN A 118 23.40 -18.10 3.47
C ASN A 118 22.53 -18.43 2.25
N GLN A 119 21.21 -18.59 2.42
CA GLN A 119 20.28 -18.93 1.35
C GLN A 119 19.08 -17.98 1.33
N LYS A 120 19.22 -16.88 0.59
CA LYS A 120 18.13 -15.95 0.28
C LYS A 120 17.24 -16.53 -0.82
N LEU A 121 16.41 -17.50 -0.45
CA LEU A 121 15.55 -18.24 -1.40
C LEU A 121 14.08 -17.80 -1.36
N PHE A 122 13.73 -16.90 -0.44
CA PHE A 122 12.37 -16.43 -0.26
C PHE A 122 12.34 -14.99 0.23
N THR A 123 11.16 -14.37 0.15
CA THR A 123 10.87 -13.09 0.82
C THR A 123 9.99 -13.34 2.02
N LEU A 124 10.35 -12.81 3.19
CA LEU A 124 9.55 -12.90 4.41
C LEU A 124 8.79 -11.60 4.65
N ASP A 125 7.47 -11.69 4.70
CA ASP A 125 6.59 -10.64 5.19
C ASP A 125 6.00 -11.04 6.54
N VAL A 126 5.86 -10.07 7.45
CA VAL A 126 5.35 -10.29 8.80
C VAL A 126 4.16 -9.38 9.09
N MET A 127 3.10 -9.97 9.63
CA MET A 127 2.04 -9.27 10.33
C MET A 127 2.09 -9.64 11.81
N TYR A 128 2.49 -8.69 12.64
CA TYR A 128 2.57 -8.85 14.08
C TYR A 128 1.33 -8.26 14.76
N LEU A 129 0.50 -9.12 15.33
CA LEU A 129 -0.71 -8.74 16.06
C LEU A 129 -0.47 -8.99 17.54
N HIS A 130 -0.68 -8.00 18.39
CA HIS A 130 -0.39 -8.18 19.82
C HIS A 130 -1.31 -7.34 20.70
N ASP A 131 -1.26 -7.62 21.99
CA ASP A 131 -1.82 -6.75 23.01
C ASP A 131 -0.86 -5.61 23.34
N LYS A 132 -1.36 -4.54 23.96
CA LYS A 132 -0.47 -3.50 24.48
C LYS A 132 0.55 -4.09 25.47
N PRO A 133 1.74 -3.48 25.60
CA PRO A 133 2.70 -3.87 26.63
C PRO A 133 2.06 -3.85 28.03
N GLY A 134 2.38 -4.87 28.82
CA GLY A 134 1.90 -5.13 30.16
C GLY A 134 2.95 -5.94 30.94
N PRO A 135 2.65 -6.35 32.18
CA PRO A 135 3.62 -7.01 33.05
C PRO A 135 4.13 -8.37 32.52
N ASP A 136 3.27 -9.08 31.79
CA ASP A 136 3.51 -10.46 31.37
C ASP A 136 3.94 -10.59 29.89
N ASN A 137 4.15 -9.47 29.20
CA ASN A 137 4.56 -9.46 27.79
C ASN A 137 5.58 -8.35 27.48
N CYS A 138 6.27 -8.50 26.35
CA CYS A 138 7.21 -7.48 25.86
C CYS A 138 7.15 -7.42 24.33
N PRO A 139 6.10 -6.76 23.77
CA PRO A 139 5.90 -6.72 22.32
C PRO A 139 7.10 -6.14 21.56
N GLN A 140 7.81 -5.17 22.14
CA GLN A 140 8.99 -4.59 21.51
C GLN A 140 10.08 -5.63 21.28
N ALA A 141 10.38 -6.47 22.28
CA ALA A 141 11.38 -7.52 22.17
C ALA A 141 11.03 -8.57 21.11
N VAL A 142 9.73 -8.79 20.88
CA VAL A 142 9.22 -9.67 19.82
C VAL A 142 9.34 -9.00 18.46
N TYR A 143 8.94 -7.72 18.35
CA TYR A 143 9.07 -6.92 17.14
C TYR A 143 10.53 -6.86 16.67
N ASP A 144 11.47 -6.56 17.57
CA ASP A 144 12.90 -6.51 17.26
C ASP A 144 13.41 -7.85 16.71
N ALA A 145 12.95 -8.97 17.28
CA ALA A 145 13.32 -10.31 16.80
C ALA A 145 12.72 -10.65 15.43
N LEU A 146 11.53 -10.10 15.11
CA LEU A 146 10.90 -10.26 13.80
C LEU A 146 11.60 -9.42 12.73
N VAL A 147 12.00 -8.18 13.06
CA VAL A 147 12.81 -7.32 12.19
C VAL A 147 14.14 -7.98 11.87
N ASP A 148 14.85 -8.46 12.91
CA ASP A 148 16.10 -9.20 12.75
C ASP A 148 15.93 -10.41 11.82
N ALA A 149 14.86 -11.19 11.97
CA ALA A 149 14.57 -12.30 11.09
C ALA A 149 14.37 -11.84 9.63
N LEU A 150 13.58 -10.78 9.40
CA LEU A 150 13.32 -10.22 8.07
C LEU A 150 14.61 -9.83 7.33
N GLU A 151 15.49 -9.11 8.02
CA GLU A 151 16.76 -8.60 7.47
C GLU A 151 17.69 -9.73 7.03
N HIS A 152 17.71 -10.84 7.79
CA HIS A 152 18.64 -11.94 7.54
C HIS A 152 18.18 -12.91 6.45
N VAL A 153 16.88 -13.20 6.35
CA VAL A 153 16.39 -14.30 5.49
C VAL A 153 15.92 -13.86 4.11
N SER A 154 15.52 -12.60 3.95
CA SER A 154 14.78 -12.18 2.76
C SER A 154 15.70 -11.87 1.59
N GLU A 155 15.31 -12.37 0.40
CA GLU A 155 15.93 -12.03 -0.88
C GLU A 155 15.62 -10.58 -1.29
N TYR A 156 14.34 -10.22 -1.30
CA TYR A 156 13.85 -8.86 -1.48
C TYR A 156 13.49 -8.25 -0.12
N GLU A 157 13.31 -6.93 -0.06
CA GLU A 157 12.84 -6.26 1.15
C GLU A 157 11.52 -6.88 1.64
N GLY A 158 11.53 -7.39 2.87
CA GLY A 158 10.35 -7.91 3.56
C GLY A 158 9.54 -6.78 4.18
N TYR A 159 8.22 -6.88 4.14
CA TYR A 159 7.34 -5.93 4.81
C TYR A 159 7.00 -6.41 6.21
N ILE A 160 7.00 -5.52 7.19
CA ILE A 160 6.54 -5.78 8.55
C ILE A 160 5.42 -4.81 8.97
N HIS A 161 4.29 -5.37 9.36
CA HIS A 161 3.11 -4.63 9.80
C HIS A 161 2.76 -5.00 11.25
N GLU A 162 2.67 -4.00 12.13
CA GLU A 162 2.34 -4.19 13.55
C GLU A 162 0.92 -3.66 13.87
N SER A 163 0.21 -4.31 14.81
CA SER A 163 -1.07 -3.84 15.31
C SER A 163 -1.38 -4.31 16.74
N GLY A 164 -1.36 -3.36 17.69
CA GLY A 164 -1.70 -3.54 19.11
C GLY A 164 -3.21 -3.41 19.44
N HIS A 165 -4.03 -4.44 19.18
CA HIS A 165 -5.51 -4.42 19.19
C HIS A 165 -6.17 -3.57 18.08
N GLY A 166 -5.76 -3.80 16.84
CA GLY A 166 -6.39 -3.15 15.68
C GLY A 166 -7.84 -3.56 15.44
N LEU A 167 -8.47 -2.86 14.50
CA LEU A 167 -9.74 -3.30 13.92
C LEU A 167 -9.46 -4.34 12.81
N PRO A 168 -10.37 -5.28 12.52
CA PRO A 168 -10.20 -6.23 11.42
C PRO A 168 -9.85 -5.56 10.09
N ARG A 169 -10.38 -4.35 9.84
CA ARG A 169 -10.04 -3.54 8.65
C ARG A 169 -8.55 -3.22 8.50
N THR A 170 -7.83 -3.10 9.61
CA THR A 170 -6.38 -2.86 9.58
C THR A 170 -5.66 -4.06 9.02
N LEU A 171 -6.08 -5.28 9.39
CA LEU A 171 -5.52 -6.52 8.86
C LEU A 171 -5.82 -6.66 7.37
N PHE A 172 -7.05 -6.35 6.93
CA PHE A 172 -7.38 -6.35 5.50
C PHE A 172 -6.51 -5.38 4.71
N ARG A 173 -6.26 -4.19 5.26
CA ARG A 173 -5.35 -3.22 4.65
C ARG A 173 -3.94 -3.78 4.49
N PHE A 174 -3.39 -4.38 5.54
CA PHE A 174 -2.07 -5.01 5.49
C PHE A 174 -2.01 -6.13 4.44
N MET A 175 -3.02 -7.01 4.40
CA MET A 175 -3.07 -8.06 3.37
C MET A 175 -3.17 -7.49 1.95
N SER A 176 -3.90 -6.38 1.76
CA SER A 176 -3.95 -5.71 0.46
C SER A 176 -2.59 -5.14 0.04
N MET A 177 -1.77 -4.64 0.98
CA MET A 177 -0.42 -4.16 0.67
C MET A 177 0.50 -5.28 0.20
N LEU A 178 0.32 -6.50 0.72
CA LEU A 178 1.11 -7.67 0.34
C LEU A 178 0.67 -8.31 -1.00
N LEU A 179 -0.33 -7.77 -1.71
CA LEU A 179 -0.74 -8.33 -3.00
C LEU A 179 0.32 -8.15 -4.10
N SER A 180 1.09 -7.07 -4.01
CA SER A 180 2.17 -6.74 -4.94
C SER A 180 3.29 -7.78 -4.87
N HIS A 181 3.72 -8.26 -6.03
CA HIS A 181 4.84 -9.20 -6.14
C HIS A 181 6.11 -8.63 -5.49
N PRO A 182 6.91 -9.39 -4.72
CA PRO A 182 8.13 -8.90 -4.05
C PRO A 182 9.12 -8.18 -4.98
N GLN A 183 9.32 -8.70 -6.20
CA GLN A 183 10.17 -8.06 -7.23
C GLN A 183 9.62 -6.74 -7.81
N GLN A 184 8.35 -6.40 -7.56
CA GLN A 184 7.66 -5.28 -8.21
C GLN A 184 7.15 -4.22 -7.22
N ARG A 185 7.12 -4.53 -5.92
CA ARG A 185 6.73 -3.57 -4.89
C ARG A 185 7.89 -2.59 -4.61
N CYS A 186 7.52 -1.37 -4.21
CA CYS A 186 8.47 -0.38 -3.71
C CYS A 186 8.96 -0.77 -2.30
N PRO A 187 9.93 -0.04 -1.72
CA PRO A 187 10.20 -0.11 -0.29
C PRO A 187 8.94 0.20 0.54
N GLN A 188 8.84 -0.38 1.74
CA GLN A 188 7.65 -0.20 2.57
C GLN A 188 7.39 1.27 2.94
N ASP A 189 8.46 2.04 3.17
CA ASP A 189 8.40 3.46 3.52
C ASP A 189 7.88 4.34 2.37
N ASP A 190 8.02 3.88 1.13
CA ASP A 190 7.54 4.57 -0.07
C ASP A 190 6.10 4.14 -0.46
N CYS A 191 5.52 3.18 0.28
CA CYS A 191 4.22 2.61 -0.05
C CYS A 191 3.07 3.56 0.33
N ASP A 192 2.71 4.45 -0.59
CA ASP A 192 1.61 5.38 -0.43
C ASP A 192 0.25 4.73 -0.77
N ILE A 193 -0.58 4.47 0.23
CA ILE A 193 -1.98 4.12 0.00
C ILE A 193 -2.76 5.41 -0.24
N PRO A 194 -3.46 5.57 -1.39
CA PRO A 194 -4.31 6.73 -1.63
C PRO A 194 -5.29 6.93 -0.47
N LYS A 195 -5.23 8.10 0.16
CA LYS A 195 -6.17 8.47 1.23
C LYS A 195 -7.60 8.41 0.67
N PRO A 196 -8.59 7.89 1.43
CA PRO A 196 -9.96 7.86 0.99
C PRO A 196 -10.42 9.25 0.52
N LEU A 197 -10.95 9.34 -0.71
CA LEU A 197 -11.36 10.60 -1.33
C LEU A 197 -12.52 11.29 -0.60
N MET A 198 -13.18 10.62 0.34
CA MET A 198 -14.29 11.17 1.11
C MET A 198 -13.82 11.71 2.47
N LYS A 199 -13.20 12.88 2.45
CA LYS A 199 -13.40 13.89 3.50
C LYS A 199 -14.28 14.99 2.92
N LYS A 200 -15.59 14.73 2.81
CA LYS A 200 -16.54 15.85 2.73
C LYS A 200 -16.67 16.38 4.15
N SER A 201 -16.03 17.50 4.43
CA SER A 201 -16.30 18.29 5.63
C SER A 201 -17.81 18.53 5.69
N ALA A 202 -18.44 18.16 6.80
CA ALA A 202 -19.71 18.76 7.16
C ALA A 202 -19.39 20.21 7.51
N GLU A 203 -19.45 21.10 6.52
CA GLU A 203 -19.54 22.53 6.77
C GLU A 203 -20.86 22.76 7.51
N SER A 204 -20.73 23.18 8.76
CA SER A 204 -21.81 23.67 9.60
C SER A 204 -22.43 24.90 8.94
N ALA A 205 -23.49 24.69 8.18
CA ALA A 205 -24.42 25.75 7.81
C ALA A 205 -25.31 26.04 9.04
N ASN A 206 -24.99 27.12 9.76
CA ASN A 206 -26.03 27.89 10.43
C ASN A 206 -25.79 29.36 10.05
N GLY A 207 -26.63 29.80 9.10
CA GLY A 207 -26.65 31.13 8.57
C GLY A 207 -27.10 32.15 9.60
N GLU A 208 -26.58 33.35 9.40
CA GLU A 208 -26.90 34.58 10.09
C GLU A 208 -28.37 34.96 9.80
N ASP A 209 -29.19 35.11 10.83
CA ASP A 209 -30.45 35.87 10.73
C ASP A 209 -30.27 37.24 11.38
N ASN A 210 -30.13 38.26 10.52
CA ASN A 210 -30.15 39.67 10.91
C ASN A 210 -31.60 40.18 10.98
N ASN A 211 -32.01 40.51 12.22
CA ASN A 211 -32.61 41.78 12.64
C ASN A 211 -34.00 42.21 12.09
N VAL A 212 -35.02 42.24 12.97
CA VAL A 212 -36.00 43.36 13.03
C VAL A 212 -36.40 43.66 14.47
N HIS A 213 -36.04 44.87 14.89
CA HIS A 213 -36.41 45.56 16.11
C HIS A 213 -37.87 46.04 16.05
N VAL A 214 -38.73 45.65 17.00
CA VAL A 214 -40.01 46.34 17.24
C VAL A 214 -40.12 46.69 18.72
N SER A 215 -40.12 47.99 18.97
CA SER A 215 -40.33 48.64 20.25
C SER A 215 -41.78 48.49 20.71
N THR A 216 -42.00 48.18 21.99
CA THR A 216 -43.26 48.49 22.68
C THR A 216 -42.95 49.14 24.02
N SER A 217 -43.25 50.44 24.09
CA SER A 217 -43.46 51.19 25.33
C SER A 217 -44.96 51.47 25.47
N ARG A 218 -45.60 50.79 26.43
CA ARG A 218 -46.55 51.32 27.42
C ARG A 218 -47.23 50.17 28.16
#